data_AF-K6ZLK8-F1
#
_entry.id   AF-K6ZLK8-F1
#
_cell.length_a   1.000
_cell.length_b   1.000
_cell.length_c   1.000
_cell.angle_alpha   90.00
_cell.angle_beta   90.00
_cell.angle_gamma   90.00
#
_symmetry.space_group_name_H-M   'P 1'
#
loop_
_entity.id
_entity.type
_entity.pdbx_description
1 polymer ?
#
loop_
_entity_poly.entity_id
_entity_poly.type
_entity_poly.pdbx_seq_one_letter_code
_entity_poly.pdbx_strand_id
1 'polypeptide(L)' 'MSERIERMKIEHKELCTKTNALNSFIHGNEIFRTLDDLEQVRMIKQVGFMEAYAQTLEARIWVAK' A
#
# COMPACT_ATOMS: atom_id res chain seq x y z
N MET A 1 -13.76 0.28 -21.36
CA MET A 1 -12.92 0.96 -20.36
C MET A 1 -11.59 1.29 -21.03
N SER A 2 -11.06 2.52 -20.91
CA SER A 2 -9.78 2.84 -21.57
C SER A 2 -8.63 2.01 -20.97
N GLU A 3 -7.66 1.61 -21.79
CA GLU A 3 -6.48 0.82 -21.37
C GLU A 3 -5.76 1.46 -20.16
N ARG A 4 -5.74 2.79 -20.10
CA ARG A 4 -5.24 3.58 -18.95
C ARG A 4 -5.98 3.25 -17.64
N ILE A 5 -7.31 3.19 -17.67
CA ILE A 5 -8.11 2.90 -16.46
C ILE A 5 -7.87 1.48 -15.97
N GLU A 6 -7.76 0.53 -16.89
CA GLU A 6 -7.48 -0.86 -16.52
C GLU A 6 -6.11 -1.01 -15.87
N ARG A 7 -5.08 -0.36 -16.43
CA ARG A 7 -3.74 -0.31 -15.80
C ARG A 7 -3.79 0.28 -14.40
N MET A 8 -4.53 1.38 -14.18
CA MET A 8 -4.68 1.96 -12.84
C MET A 8 -5.39 1.01 -11.87
N LYS A 9 -6.40 0.27 -12.30
CA LYS A 9 -7.10 -0.71 -11.46
C LYS A 9 -6.21 -1.89 -11.06
N ILE A 10 -5.43 -2.40 -12.01
CA ILE A 10 -4.46 -3.47 -11.75
C ILE A 10 -3.42 -2.98 -10.73
N GLU A 11 -2.84 -1.81 -10.97
CA GLU A 11 -1.86 -1.20 -10.07
C GLU A 11 -2.43 -0.96 -8.66
N HIS A 12 -3.66 -0.43 -8.56
CA HIS A 12 -4.34 -0.24 -7.28
C HIS A 12 -4.52 -1.55 -6.53
N LYS A 13 -4.96 -2.61 -7.22
CA LYS A 13 -5.14 -3.94 -6.63
C LYS A 13 -3.81 -4.53 -6.12
N GLU A 14 -2.75 -4.42 -6.92
CA GLU A 14 -1.42 -4.88 -6.53
C GLU A 14 -0.88 -4.12 -5.32
N LEU A 15 -1.05 -2.79 -5.32
CA LEU A 15 -0.63 -1.93 -4.22
C LEU A 15 -1.38 -2.24 -2.93
N CYS A 16 -2.71 -2.39 -2.97
CA CYS A 16 -3.51 -2.81 -1.81
C CYS A 16 -3.05 -4.16 -1.27
N THR A 17 -2.74 -5.13 -2.15
CA THR A 17 -2.26 -6.46 -1.74
C THR A 17 -0.94 -6.36 -0.96
N LYS A 18 0.02 -5.58 -1.48
CA LYS A 18 1.32 -5.38 -0.82
C LYS A 18 1.18 -4.60 0.48
N THR A 19 0.33 -3.57 0.50
CA THR A 19 0.05 -2.74 1.68
C THR A 19 -0.55 -3.58 2.80
N ASN A 20 -1.55 -4.41 2.49
CA ASN A 20 -2.19 -5.29 3.46
C ASN A 20 -1.22 -6.33 4.02
N ALA A 21 -0.34 -6.90 3.19
CA ALA A 21 0.68 -7.83 3.65
C ALA A 21 1.66 -7.15 4.62
N LEU A 22 2.12 -5.94 4.31
CA LEU A 22 3.02 -5.17 5.17
C LEU A 22 2.34 -4.76 6.49
N ASN A 23 1.10 -4.26 6.43
CA ASN A 23 0.31 -3.94 7.63
C ASN A 23 0.10 -5.19 8.52
N SER A 24 -0.20 -6.33 7.92
CA SER A 24 -0.37 -7.59 8.65
C SER A 24 0.93 -8.01 9.34
N PHE A 25 2.08 -7.78 8.71
CA PHE A 25 3.38 -8.02 9.34
C PHE A 25 3.62 -7.05 10.51
N ILE A 26 3.43 -5.74 10.31
CA ILE A 26 3.67 -4.70 11.32
C ILE A 26 2.79 -4.91 12.57
N HIS A 27 1.51 -5.27 12.38
CA HIS A 27 0.54 -5.35 13.48
C HIS A 27 0.29 -6.76 14.02
N GLY A 28 0.63 -7.80 13.26
CA GLY A 28 0.28 -9.19 13.57
C GLY A 28 1.47 -10.14 13.74
N ASN A 29 2.70 -9.71 13.43
CA ASN A 29 3.89 -10.56 13.53
C ASN A 29 4.80 -10.14 14.68
N GLU A 30 5.15 -11.07 15.58
CA GLU A 30 6.04 -10.81 16.71
C GLU A 30 7.46 -10.43 16.28
N ILE A 31 7.91 -10.89 15.11
CA ILE A 31 9.22 -10.57 14.53
C ILE A 31 9.36 -9.05 14.35
N PHE A 32 8.29 -8.33 14.00
CA PHE A 32 8.35 -6.87 13.85
C PHE A 32 8.88 -6.18 15.10
N ARG A 33 8.51 -6.66 16.29
CA ARG A 33 8.95 -6.11 17.58
C ARG A 33 10.40 -6.44 17.91
N THR A 34 10.99 -7.40 17.20
CA THR A 34 12.40 -7.79 17.35
C THR A 34 13.34 -7.04 16.40
N LEU A 35 12.80 -6.31 15.42
CA LEU A 35 13.57 -5.49 14.50
C LEU A 35 14.12 -4.25 15.21
N ASP A 36 15.17 -3.66 14.66
CA ASP A 36 15.70 -2.41 15.20
C ASP A 36 14.72 -1.24 14.99
N ASP A 37 14.81 -0.22 15.86
CA ASP A 37 13.89 0.92 15.85
C ASP A 37 13.86 1.64 14.49
N LEU A 38 14.98 1.72 13.77
CA LEU A 38 15.02 2.37 12.46
C LEU A 38 14.29 1.53 11.41
N GLU A 39 14.45 0.21 11.44
CA GLU A 39 13.72 -0.71 10.57
C GLU A 39 12.22 -0.64 10.83
N GLN A 40 11.79 -0.69 12.10
CA GLN A 40 10.38 -0.54 12.46
C GLN A 40 9.80 0.78 11.93
N VAL A 41 10.48 1.90 12.18
CA VAL A 41 10.06 3.22 11.69
C VAL A 41 10.02 3.30 10.17
N ARG A 42 10.99 2.68 9.47
CA ARG A 42 11.02 2.64 8.01
C ARG A 42 9.83 1.86 7.45
N MET A 43 9.49 0.71 8.03
CA MET A 43 8.35 -0.10 7.60
C MET A 43 7.02 0.61 7.84
N ILE A 44 6.85 1.28 8.99
CA ILE A 44 5.65 2.09 9.29
C ILE A 44 5.53 3.25 8.28
N LYS A 45 6.63 3.95 7.98
CA LYS A 45 6.62 5.01 6.98
C LYS A 45 6.30 4.48 5.59
N GLN A 46 6.89 3.34 5.22
CA GLN A 46 6.64 2.68 3.96
C GLN A 46 5.15 2.36 3.78
N VAL A 47 4.51 1.75 4.79
CA VAL A 47 3.09 1.40 4.67
C VAL A 47 2.22 2.65 4.55
N GLY A 48 2.51 3.71 5.32
CA GLY A 48 1.79 4.98 5.21
C GLY A 48 1.90 5.63 3.83
N PHE A 49 3.07 5.58 3.18
CA PHE A 49 3.22 6.07 1.81
C PHE A 49 2.46 5.21 0.79
N MET A 50 2.44 3.89 0.98
CA MET A 50 1.71 2.98 0.11
C MET A 50 0.18 3.19 0.23
N GLU A 51 -0.34 3.43 1.44
CA GLU A 51 -1.75 3.77 1.68
C GLU A 51 -2.13 5.09 1.03
N ALA A 52 -1.32 6.14 1.22
CA ALA A 52 -1.54 7.44 0.59
C ALA A 52 -1.52 7.33 -0.94
N TYR A 53 -0.63 6.50 -1.49
CA TYR A 53 -0.60 6.24 -2.92
C TYR A 53 -1.87 5.53 -3.39
N ALA A 54 -2.31 4.47 -2.69
CA ALA A 54 -3.53 3.74 -3.04
C ALA A 54 -4.75 4.65 -3.04
N GLN A 55 -4.93 5.50 -2.01
CA GLN A 55 -6.03 6.47 -1.94
C GLN A 55 -6.02 7.46 -3.11
N THR A 56 -4.83 7.96 -3.47
CA THR A 56 -4.67 8.88 -4.61
C THR A 56 -5.02 8.18 -5.92
N LEU A 57 -4.61 6.92 -6.08
CA LEU A 57 -4.87 6.14 -7.27
C LEU A 57 -6.36 5.77 -7.40
N GLU A 58 -7.02 5.42 -6.30
CA GLU A 58 -8.47 5.20 -6.23
C GLU A 58 -9.26 6.44 -6.66
N ALA A 59 -8.92 7.61 -6.10
CA ALA A 59 -9.55 8.87 -6.47
C ALA A 59 -9.40 9.17 -7.98
N ARG A 60 -8.23 8.87 -8.56
CA ARG A 60 -7.97 9.01 -10.00
C ARG A 60 -8.79 8.03 -10.85
N ILE A 61 -9.01 6.80 -10.37
CA ILE A 61 -9.86 5.81 -11.05
C ILE A 61 -11.32 6.26 -11.01
N TRP A 62 -11.79 6.77 -9.87
CA TRP A 62 -13.18 7.20 -9.67
C TRP A 62 -13.60 8.32 -10.65
N VAL A 63 -12.73 9.29 -10.88
CA VAL A 63 -13.02 10.43 -11.78
C VAL A 63 -12.69 10.15 -13.25
N ALA A 64 -12.13 8.98 -13.58
CA ALA A 64 -11.73 8.65 -14.93
C ALA A 64 -12.95 8.30 -15.81
N LYS A 65 -13.04 8.97 -16.98
CA LYS A 65 -14.03 8.71 -18.04
C LYS A 65 -13.51 7.68 -19.03
#